data_AF-A0A8S3BY71-F1
#
_entry.id   AF-A0A8S3BY71-F1
#
_cell.length_a   1.000
_cell.length_b   1.000
_cell.length_c   1.000
_cell.angle_alpha   90.00
_cell.angle_beta   90.00
_cell.angle_gamma   90.00
#
_symmetry.space_group_name_H-M   'P 1'
#
loop_
_entity.id
_entity.type
_entity.pdbx_description
1 polymer ?
#
loop_
_entity_poly.entity_id
_entity_poly.type
_entity_poly.pdbx_seq_one_letter_code
_entity_poly.pdbx_strand_id
1 'polypeptide(L)' 'VFLDDMSMPKIDQYGTQQAIALLKLLVEKHGMYERNEELNWKFVTDIDWIAAMSAPGKEFERENYAN' A
#
# COMPACT_ATOMS: atom_id res chain seq x y z
N VAL A 1 -9.86 6.99 -5.77
CA VAL A 1 -9.49 5.56 -5.66
C VAL A 1 -9.92 5.03 -4.31
N PHE A 2 -10.55 3.85 -4.30
CA PHE A 2 -10.96 3.16 -3.09
C PHE A 2 -10.11 1.91 -2.87
N LEU A 3 -9.61 1.73 -1.65
CA LEU A 3 -8.87 0.56 -1.18
C LEU A 3 -9.74 -0.15 -0.14
N ASP A 4 -10.10 -1.41 -0.38
CA ASP A 4 -11.04 -2.16 0.46
C ASP A 4 -10.36 -2.81 1.68
N ASP A 5 -9.10 -3.22 1.56
CA ASP A 5 -8.33 -3.76 2.68
C ASP A 5 -6.85 -3.32 2.65
N MET A 6 -6.49 -2.40 3.53
CA MET A 6 -5.11 -1.93 3.71
C MET A 6 -4.22 -2.93 4.46
N SER A 7 -4.78 -3.91 5.17
CA SER A 7 -4.03 -4.84 6.02
C SER A 7 -3.51 -6.07 5.25
N MET A 8 -4.17 -6.42 4.14
CA MET A 8 -3.88 -7.60 3.32
C MET A 8 -2.49 -7.68 2.65
N PRO A 9 -1.79 -6.57 2.27
CA PRO A 9 -0.51 -6.68 1.57
C PRO A 9 0.52 -7.53 2.33
N LYS A 10 1.14 -8.48 1.62
CA LYS A 10 2.13 -9.39 2.21
C LYS A 10 3.31 -8.62 2.83
N ILE A 11 3.64 -8.99 4.05
CA ILE A 11 4.81 -8.49 4.77
C ILE A 11 6.06 -9.20 4.23
N ASP A 12 7.08 -8.45 3.85
CA ASP A 12 8.37 -8.99 3.45
C ASP A 12 9.28 -9.30 4.64
N GLN A 13 10.47 -9.85 4.36
CA GLN A 13 11.43 -10.26 5.40
C GLN A 13 11.88 -9.14 6.34
N TYR A 14 11.65 -7.87 5.97
CA TYR A 14 12.04 -6.70 6.75
C TYR A 14 10.85 -6.05 7.46
N GLY A 15 9.68 -6.69 7.44
CA GLY A 15 8.48 -6.12 8.05
C GLY A 15 7.83 -5.03 7.19
N THR A 16 8.20 -4.90 5.91
CA THR A 16 7.64 -3.86 5.04
C THR A 16 6.59 -4.42 4.09
N GLN A 17 5.71 -3.54 3.61
CA GLN A 17 4.63 -3.87 2.68
C GLN A 17 4.77 -3.00 1.44
N GLN A 18 5.26 -3.59 0.34
CA GLN A 18 5.64 -2.85 -0.88
C GLN A 18 4.47 -2.07 -1.51
N ALA A 19 3.25 -2.63 -1.47
CA ALA A 19 2.06 -1.95 -1.95
C ALA A 19 1.74 -0.69 -1.13
N ILE A 20 1.89 -0.75 0.21
CA ILE A 20 1.70 0.41 1.08
C ILE A 20 2.80 1.44 0.88
N ALA A 21 4.05 1.01 0.64
CA ALA A 21 5.14 1.91 0.31
C ALA A 21 4.89 2.71 -0.98
N LEU A 22 4.36 2.04 -2.01
CA LEU A 22 3.94 2.70 -3.25
C LEU A 22 2.78 3.68 -3.01
N LEU A 23 1.77 3.28 -2.25
CA LEU A 23 0.65 4.16 -1.93
C LEU A 23 1.12 5.40 -1.16
N LYS A 24 2.03 5.24 -0.20
CA LYS A 24 2.65 6.35 0.53
C LYS A 24 3.35 7.31 -0.43
N LEU A 25 4.11 6.80 -1.40
CA LEU A 25 4.75 7.62 -2.44
C LEU A 25 3.70 8.42 -3.23
N LEU A 26 2.63 7.77 -3.68
CA LEU A 26 1.57 8.41 -4.48
C LEU A 26 0.85 9.51 -3.72
N VAL A 27 0.50 9.28 -2.44
CA VAL A 27 -0.21 10.25 -1.59
C VAL A 27 0.71 11.41 -1.21
N GLU A 28 1.96 11.16 -0.85
CA GLU A 28 2.88 12.21 -0.39
C GLU A 28 3.47 13.02 -1.54
N LYS A 29 3.80 12.37 -2.66
CA LYS A 29 4.56 12.97 -3.76
C LYS A 29 3.72 13.23 -5.00
N HIS A 30 2.45 12.82 -5.01
CA HIS A 30 1.52 13.05 -6.12
C HIS A 30 2.06 12.50 -7.45
N GLY A 31 2.71 11.34 -7.41
CA GLY A 31 3.33 10.75 -8.59
C GLY A 31 4.18 9.52 -8.29
N MET A 32 4.73 8.93 -9.35
CA MET A 32 5.66 7.80 -9.27
C MET A 32 6.57 7.76 -10.50
N TYR A 33 7.69 7.04 -10.39
CA TYR A 33 8.54 6.76 -11.54
C TYR A 33 7.95 5.67 -12.43
N GLU A 34 8.03 5.87 -13.74
CA GLU A 34 7.77 4.81 -14.71
C GLU A 34 8.88 3.74 -14.63
N ARG A 35 8.49 2.46 -14.70
CA ARG A 35 9.43 1.33 -14.62
C ARG A 35 10.27 1.10 -15.89
N ASN A 36 10.06 1.90 -16.93
CA ASN A 36 10.80 1.80 -18.19
C ASN A 36 12.21 2.39 -18.05
N GLU A 37 13.04 2.22 -19.07
CA GLU A 37 14.49 2.51 -19.04
C GLU A 37 14.85 3.94 -18.60
N GLU A 38 13.99 4.93 -18.89
CA GLU A 38 14.28 6.34 -18.67
C GLU A 38 13.91 6.88 -17.27
N LEU A 39 13.28 6.07 -16.40
CA LEU A 39 12.88 6.47 -15.04
C LEU A 39 12.21 7.86 -14.96
N ASN A 40 11.30 8.13 -15.89
CA ASN A 40 10.57 9.40 -15.94
C ASN A 40 9.56 9.48 -14.77
N TRP A 41 9.49 10.63 -14.10
CA TRP A 41 8.48 10.90 -13.07
C TRP A 41 7.14 11.23 -13.72
N LYS A 42 6.08 10.50 -13.34
CA LYS A 42 4.70 10.78 -13.75
C LYS A 42 3.92 11.35 -12.58
N PHE A 43 3.33 12.52 -12.81
CA PHE A 43 2.42 13.14 -11.86
C PHE A 43 1.04 12.49 -11.94
N VAL A 44 0.39 12.38 -10.77
CA VAL A 44 -1.01 12.00 -10.66
C VAL A 44 -1.77 13.25 -10.21
N THR A 45 -2.67 13.73 -11.07
CA THR A 45 -3.50 14.92 -10.81
C THR A 45 -4.96 14.51 -10.61
N ASP A 46 -5.72 15.35 -9.91
CA ASP A 46 -7.17 15.23 -9.75
C ASP A 46 -7.65 13.86 -9.22
N ILE A 47 -7.05 13.44 -8.10
CA ILE A 47 -7.33 12.15 -7.47
C ILE A 47 -7.63 12.33 -5.98
N ASP A 48 -8.68 11.65 -5.51
CA ASP A 48 -8.99 11.48 -4.09
C ASP A 48 -8.78 10.03 -3.67
N TRP A 49 -8.38 9.81 -2.41
CA TRP A 49 -8.11 8.49 -1.84
C TRP A 49 -9.05 8.20 -0.67
N ILE A 50 -9.66 7.02 -0.68
CA ILE A 50 -10.48 6.50 0.44
C ILE A 50 -10.03 5.06 0.69
N ALA A 51 -9.93 4.65 1.95
CA ALA A 51 -9.47 3.31 2.32
C ALA A 51 -10.28 2.73 3.48
N ALA A 52 -10.41 1.41 3.49
CA ALA A 52 -10.89 0.60 4.59
C ALA A 52 -9.78 -0.34 5.09
N MET A 53 -9.85 -0.73 6.36
CA MET A 53 -8.87 -1.62 6.98
C MET A 53 -9.49 -2.42 8.11
N SER A 54 -8.96 -3.61 8.34
CA SER A 54 -9.26 -4.39 9.53
C SER A 54 -8.65 -3.73 10.77
N ALA A 55 -9.22 -4.01 11.95
CA ALA A 55 -8.63 -3.55 13.20
C ALA A 55 -7.19 -4.10 13.33
N PRO A 56 -6.20 -3.26 13.69
CA PRO A 56 -4.82 -3.70 13.80
C PRO A 56 -4.70 -4.85 14.82
N GLY A 57 -3.85 -5.82 14.52
CA GLY A 57 -3.64 -7.02 15.35
C GLY A 57 -4.56 -8.21 15.05
N LYS A 58 -5.74 -8.00 14.41
CA LYS A 58 -6.63 -9.13 14.06
C LYS A 58 -5.98 -10.16 13.13
N GLU A 59 -5.16 -9.72 12.18
CA GLU A 59 -4.46 -10.61 11.25
C GLU A 59 -3.45 -11.50 11.98
N PHE A 60 -2.71 -10.91 12.92
CA PHE A 60 -1.77 -11.62 13.79
C PHE A 60 -2.50 -12.65 14.68
N GLU A 61 -3.65 -12.28 15.24
CA GLU A 61 -4.48 -13.22 16.00
C GLU A 61 -5.02 -14.35 15.11
N ARG A 62 -5.43 -14.03 13.88
CA ARG A 62 -5.97 -15.02 12.94
C ARG A 62 -4.92 -16.05 12.50
N GLU A 63 -3.66 -15.65 12.31
CA GLU A 63 -2.58 -16.60 11.99
C GLU A 63 -2.18 -17.47 13.19
N ASN A 64 -2.20 -16.92 14.41
CA ASN A 64 -1.71 -17.61 15.60
C ASN A 64 -2.77 -18.45 16.35
N TYR A 65 -4.06 -18.14 16.18
CA TYR A 65 -5.16 -18.79 16.91
C TYR A 65 -6.18 -19.53 16.02
N ALA A 66 -5.93 -19.67 14.72
CA ALA A 66 -6.79 -20.44 13.81
C ALA A 66 -6.50 -21.96 13.77
N ASN A 67 -5.93 -22.53 14.85
CA ASN A 67 -5.78 -23.98 15.03
C ASN A 67 -6.87 -24.54 15.94
#